data_AF-A0A0E9TBG4-F1
#
_entry.id   AF-A0A0E9TBG4-F1
#
_cell.length_a   1.000
_cell.length_b   1.000
_cell.length_c   1.000
_cell.angle_alpha   90.00
_cell.angle_beta   90.00
_cell.angle_gamma   90.00
#
_symmetry.space_group_name_H-M   'P 1'
#
loop_
_entity.id
_entity.type
_entity.pdbx_description
1 polymer ?
#
loop_
_entity_poly.entity_id
_entity_poly.type
_entity_poly.pdbx_seq_one_letter_code
_entity_poly.pdbx_strand_id
1 'polypeptide(L)' 'MLGTLCTLITVLSCVSGVTLVTQKPPVLSVIKGDTATMDCNVGTGGW' A
#
# COMPACT_ATOMS: atom_id res chain seq x y z
N MET A 1 33.50 11.32 -1.94
CA MET A 1 32.96 9.98 -1.61
C MET A 1 31.73 10.04 -0.70
N LEU A 2 31.76 10.79 0.42
CA LEU A 2 30.62 10.88 1.35
C LEU A 2 29.34 11.50 0.73
N GLY A 3 29.45 12.55 -0.09
CA GLY A 3 28.29 13.18 -0.74
C GLY A 3 27.55 12.26 -1.73
N THR A 4 28.29 11.43 -2.46
CA THR A 4 27.72 10.42 -3.36
C THR A 4 27.01 9.31 -2.59
N LEU A 5 27.52 8.96 -1.40
CA LEU A 5 26.87 7.99 -0.51
C LEU A 5 25.56 8.54 0.08
N CYS A 6 25.57 9.79 0.56
CA CYS A 6 24.35 10.42 1.11
C CYS A 6 23.25 10.52 0.04
N THR A 7 23.60 10.95 -1.18
CA THR A 7 22.64 11.04 -2.29
C THR A 7 22.09 9.67 -2.70
N LEU A 8 22.93 8.63 -2.72
CA LEU A 8 22.49 7.27 -3.01
C LEU A 8 21.51 6.73 -1.96
N ILE A 9 21.79 6.95 -0.67
CA ILE A 9 20.91 6.53 0.44
C ILE A 9 19.56 7.25 0.38
N THR A 10 19.56 8.56 0.13
CA THR A 10 18.31 9.33 -0.03
C THR A 10 17.49 8.76 -1.19
N VAL A 11 18.10 8.54 -2.36
CA VAL A 11 17.40 7.95 -3.51
C VAL A 11 16.84 6.56 -3.17
N LEU A 12 17.60 5.71 -2.48
CA LEU A 12 17.14 4.37 -2.10
C LEU A 12 15.92 4.41 -1.17
N SER A 13 15.88 5.35 -0.21
CA SER A 13 14.73 5.54 0.69
C SER A 13 13.46 6.03 -0.01
N CYS A 14 13.59 6.66 -1.19
CA CYS A 14 12.44 7.07 -2.00
C CYS A 14 11.80 5.93 -2.77
N VAL A 15 12.54 4.85 -3.06
CA VAL A 15 12.09 3.75 -3.94
C VAL A 15 11.38 2.64 -3.16
N SER A 16 11.52 2.59 -1.84
CA SER A 16 10.99 1.53 -0.98
C SER A 16 9.53 1.68 -0.55
N GLY A 17 8.75 2.53 -1.22
CA GLY A 17 7.34 2.74 -0.91
C GLY A 17 6.42 1.76 -1.64
N VAL A 18 6.43 0.47 -1.25
CA VAL A 18 5.34 -0.42 -1.67
C VAL A 18 4.14 -0.21 -0.75
N THR A 19 3.00 0.15 -1.33
CA THR A 19 1.73 0.26 -0.60
C THR A 19 0.96 -1.04 -0.78
N LEU A 20 0.82 -1.80 0.30
CA LEU A 20 0.00 -3.00 0.32
C LEU A 20 -1.46 -2.60 0.57
N VAL A 21 -2.38 -3.15 -0.21
CA VAL A 21 -3.82 -3.00 0.06
C VAL A 21 -4.44 -4.36 0.32
N THR A 22 -5.29 -4.44 1.34
CA THR A 22 -6.08 -5.64 1.64
C THR A 22 -7.55 -5.25 1.71
N GLN A 23 -8.43 -6.12 1.25
CA GLN A 23 -9.87 -5.87 1.26
C GLN A 23 -10.62 -6.94 2.05
N LYS A 24 -11.70 -6.53 2.72
CA LYS A 24 -12.64 -7.43 3.42
C LYS A 24 -14.09 -7.11 3.07
N PRO A 25 -14.95 -8.11 2.84
CA PRO A 25 -14.60 -9.51 2.63
C PRO A 25 -13.90 -9.72 1.26
N PRO A 26 -13.14 -10.82 1.07
CA PRO A 26 -12.45 -11.09 -0.20
C PRO A 26 -13.42 -11.40 -1.36
N VAL A 27 -14.60 -11.92 -1.02
CA VAL A 27 -15.70 -12.18 -1.94
C VAL A 27 -16.99 -11.81 -1.20
N LEU A 28 -17.84 -11.01 -1.83
CA LEU A 28 -19.16 -10.66 -1.32
C LEU A 28 -20.20 -11.05 -2.38
N SER A 29 -21.15 -11.90 -2.00
CA SER A 29 -22.31 -12.21 -2.83
C SER A 29 -23.47 -11.30 -2.42
N VAL A 30 -24.04 -10.59 -3.39
CA VAL A 30 -25.18 -9.69 -3.18
C VAL A 30 -26.27 -9.97 -4.19
N ILE A 31 -27.52 -9.69 -3.83
CA ILE A 31 -28.65 -9.75 -4.77
C ILE A 31 -29.02 -8.34 -5.28
N LYS A 32 -29.81 -8.29 -6.34
CA LYS A 32 -30.24 -7.02 -6.93
C LYS A 32 -31.04 -6.20 -5.92
N GLY A 33 -30.58 -4.97 -5.67
CA GLY A 33 -31.21 -4.04 -4.74
C GLY A 33 -30.46 -3.91 -3.41
N ASP A 34 -29.48 -4.78 -3.14
CA ASP A 34 -28.65 -4.69 -1.94
C ASP A 34 -27.55 -3.63 -2.08
N THR A 35 -27.18 -3.06 -0.93
CA THR A 35 -25.98 -2.22 -0.80
C THR A 35 -24.80 -3.08 -0.35
N ALA A 36 -23.72 -3.09 -1.14
CA ALA A 36 -22.48 -3.77 -0.82
C ALA A 36 -21.50 -2.81 -0.13
N THR A 37 -20.93 -3.24 1.00
CA THR A 37 -19.84 -2.52 1.68
C THR A 37 -18.61 -3.43 1.75
N MET A 38 -17.45 -2.91 1.38
CA MET A 38 -16.16 -3.58 1.50
C MET A 38 -15.16 -2.64 2.16
N ASP A 39 -14.40 -3.17 3.10
CA ASP A 39 -13.33 -2.45 3.78
C ASP A 39 -12.06 -2.54 2.95
N CYS A 40 -11.38 -1.41 2.76
CA CYS A 40 -10.06 -1.35 2.16
C CYS A 40 -9.06 -0.86 3.20
N ASN A 41 -8.13 -1.72 3.57
CA ASN A 41 -7.03 -1.37 4.47
C ASN A 41 -5.77 -1.11 3.66
N VAL A 42 -5.13 0.02 3.93
CA VAL A 42 -3.87 0.42 3.31
C VAL A 42 -2.74 0.18 4.31
N GLY A 43 -1.87 -0.79 4.01
CA GLY A 43 -0.61 -1.00 4.69
C GLY A 43 0.49 -0.25 3.96
N THR A 44 0.97 0.84 4.52
CA THR A 44 2.20 1.48 4.05
C THR A 44 3.39 0.65 4.54
N GLY A 45 4.22 0.15 3.61
CA GLY A 45 5.47 -0.53 3.95
C GLY A 45 6.33 0.40 4.79
N GLY A 46 6.43 0.10 6.08
CA GLY A 46 7.24 0.86 7.02
C GLY A 46 8.72 0.63 6.76
N TRP A 47 9.42 1.72 6.52
CA TRP A 47 10.66 1.99 7.24
C TRP A 47 10.30 2.79 8.49
#